data_AF-A0A8K0NS42-F1
#
_entry.id   AF-A0A8K0NS42-F1
#
_cell.length_a   1.000
_cell.length_b   1.000
_cell.length_c   1.000
_cell.angle_alpha   90.00
_cell.angle_beta   90.00
_cell.angle_gamma   90.00
#
_symmetry.space_group_name_H-M   'P 1'
#
loop_
_entity.id
_entity.type
_entity.pdbx_description
1 polymer ?
#
loop_
_entity_poly.entity_id
_entity_poly.type
_entity_poly.pdbx_seq_one_letter_code
_entity_poly.pdbx_strand_id
1 'polypeptide(L)'
;MRRSAVQIFRQAAATAGPSRRAGIACMSTVARTRASSSVPRLNNLSFYSRRFASTDSAAPSVEDPTEHTAMEAMQEGNKRLEEGDVQGARDQYAKSVEIKPTASACFNLGVAEYHLQNTPEAITAWKQALTIQPDSPDSHMNLASAYILSSPPEPGAAIRHLKQALELAPDDPEIAFNLAAVLESTGNLRPALKLYEKSVTLGIERAEQNVRNVSAKILAEEAQKTGEKSE
;
A
#
# COMPACT_ATOMS: atom_id res chain seq x y z
N MET A 1 20.04 25.68 8.22
CA MET A 1 19.06 25.10 9.16
C MET A 1 18.66 23.72 8.65
N ARG A 2 18.79 22.65 9.44
CA ARG A 2 18.34 21.31 9.05
C ARG A 2 16.85 21.19 9.34
N ARG A 3 16.00 21.00 8.31
CA ARG A 3 14.62 20.54 8.54
C ARG A 3 14.69 19.10 9.07
N SER A 4 13.97 18.79 10.13
CA SER A 4 13.88 17.40 10.62
C SER A 4 13.20 16.52 9.58
N ALA A 5 13.52 15.22 9.51
CA ALA A 5 12.81 14.25 8.66
C ALA A 5 11.28 14.34 8.86
N VAL A 6 10.86 14.53 10.11
CA VAL A 6 9.48 14.78 10.54
C VAL A 6 8.82 15.94 9.79
N GLN A 7 9.56 17.04 9.53
CA GLN A 7 9.03 18.21 8.81
C GLN A 7 8.91 17.96 7.30
N ILE A 8 9.77 17.12 6.73
CA ILE A 8 9.71 16.75 5.31
C ILE A 8 8.49 15.85 5.08
N PHE A 9 8.30 14.82 5.91
CA PHE A 9 7.15 13.92 5.81
C PHE A 9 5.81 14.61 6.12
N ARG A 10 5.75 15.52 7.10
CA ARG A 10 4.53 16.33 7.35
C ARG A 10 4.14 17.22 6.18
N GLN A 11 5.09 17.66 5.34
CA GLN A 11 4.79 18.41 4.11
C GLN A 11 4.42 17.49 2.93
N ALA A 12 5.06 16.31 2.82
CA ALA A 12 4.73 15.32 1.79
C ALA A 12 3.31 14.72 1.98
N ALA A 13 2.95 14.34 3.21
CA ALA A 13 1.65 13.73 3.53
C ALA A 13 0.46 14.66 3.19
N ALA A 14 0.62 15.98 3.28
CA ALA A 14 -0.40 16.95 2.88
C ALA A 14 -0.64 17.04 1.36
N THR A 15 0.19 16.37 0.56
CA THR A 15 0.10 16.33 -0.92
C THR A 15 -0.19 14.95 -1.49
N ALA A 16 -0.08 13.90 -0.66
CA ALA A 16 -0.44 12.54 -1.02
C ALA A 16 -1.96 12.34 -0.96
N GLY A 17 -2.67 12.94 -1.92
CA GLY A 17 -4.04 12.53 -2.24
C GLY A 17 -4.06 11.06 -2.67
N PRO A 18 -5.22 10.36 -2.57
CA PRO A 18 -5.30 8.93 -2.80
C PRO A 18 -4.76 8.55 -4.19
N SER A 19 -3.83 7.60 -4.22
CA SER A 19 -3.25 7.07 -5.46
C SER A 19 -4.36 6.57 -6.38
N ARG A 20 -4.54 7.23 -7.52
CA ARG A 20 -5.60 6.91 -8.49
C ARG A 20 -5.24 5.66 -9.29
N ARG A 21 -5.21 4.47 -8.64
CA ARG A 21 -5.06 3.18 -9.35
C ARG A 21 -5.56 1.94 -8.60
N ALA A 22 -6.77 2.03 -8.04
CA ALA A 22 -7.59 0.85 -7.70
C ALA A 22 -9.01 0.99 -8.28
N GLY A 23 -9.10 1.10 -9.62
CA GLY A 23 -10.37 1.20 -10.32
C GLY A 23 -11.11 -0.14 -10.35
N ILE A 24 -12.25 -0.20 -9.66
CA ILE A 24 -13.17 -1.34 -9.66
C ILE A 24 -13.60 -1.67 -11.10
N ALA A 25 -13.43 -2.92 -11.52
CA ALA A 25 -13.90 -3.43 -12.81
C ALA A 25 -14.67 -4.74 -12.63
N CYS A 26 -15.93 -4.62 -12.18
CA CYS A 26 -16.89 -5.72 -12.29
C CYS A 26 -17.29 -5.90 -13.76
N MET A 27 -17.01 -7.06 -14.35
CA MET A 27 -17.52 -7.44 -15.68
C MET A 27 -18.00 -8.89 -15.73
N SER A 28 -19.31 -9.05 -15.51
CA SER A 28 -20.04 -10.26 -15.85
C SER A 28 -20.18 -10.39 -17.38
N THR A 29 -19.65 -11.48 -17.94
CA THR A 29 -19.77 -11.77 -19.39
C THR A 29 -20.51 -13.10 -19.60
N VAL A 30 -21.77 -13.02 -20.02
CA VAL A 30 -22.57 -14.18 -20.43
C VAL A 30 -22.32 -14.48 -21.91
N ALA A 31 -21.63 -15.59 -22.20
CA ALA A 31 -21.42 -16.06 -23.57
C ALA A 31 -22.45 -17.14 -23.93
N ARG A 32 -23.34 -16.86 -24.90
CA ARG A 32 -24.18 -17.87 -25.56
C ARG A 32 -23.46 -18.42 -26.79
N THR A 33 -23.44 -19.74 -26.95
CA THR A 33 -23.11 -20.39 -28.22
C THR A 33 -24.26 -21.30 -28.66
N ARG A 34 -24.62 -21.21 -29.95
CA ARG A 34 -25.53 -22.13 -30.65
C ARG A 34 -24.70 -23.10 -31.48
N ALA A 35 -25.04 -24.39 -31.47
CA ALA A 35 -24.70 -25.33 -32.51
C ALA A 35 -25.77 -26.44 -32.56
N SER A 36 -26.00 -27.05 -33.73
CA SER A 36 -27.15 -27.94 -33.97
C SER A 36 -26.77 -29.35 -34.44
N SER A 37 -27.65 -30.29 -34.10
CA SER A 37 -28.09 -31.44 -34.91
C SER A 37 -27.06 -32.46 -35.45
N SER A 38 -27.10 -33.69 -34.92
CA SER A 38 -27.41 -34.91 -35.69
C SER A 38 -27.60 -36.14 -34.77
N VAL A 39 -28.58 -37.01 -35.04
CA VAL A 39 -28.86 -38.26 -34.29
C VAL A 39 -29.28 -39.38 -35.26
N PRO A 40 -28.89 -40.63 -35.01
CA PRO A 40 -29.77 -41.78 -35.27
C PRO A 40 -29.99 -42.68 -34.03
N ARG A 41 -31.15 -43.38 -34.03
CA ARG A 41 -31.58 -44.41 -33.05
C ARG A 41 -30.85 -45.75 -33.29
N LEU A 42 -30.88 -46.82 -32.48
CA LEU A 42 -31.83 -47.39 -31.48
C LEU A 42 -31.02 -47.97 -30.26
N ASN A 43 -31.54 -48.66 -29.22
CA ASN A 43 -32.89 -49.20 -28.93
C ASN A 43 -33.19 -49.32 -27.40
N ASN A 44 -34.38 -49.83 -27.08
CA ASN A 44 -34.94 -50.32 -25.80
C ASN A 44 -33.99 -50.76 -24.65
N LEU A 45 -34.28 -50.26 -23.43
CA LEU A 45 -35.06 -51.04 -22.44
C LEU A 45 -35.74 -50.13 -21.40
N SER A 46 -36.74 -50.67 -20.70
CA SER A 46 -37.76 -49.94 -19.93
C SER A 46 -37.42 -49.75 -18.45
N PHE A 47 -37.68 -48.58 -17.86
CA PHE A 47 -38.77 -48.35 -16.88
C PHE A 47 -38.65 -47.01 -16.10
N TYR A 48 -39.82 -46.48 -15.69
CA TYR A 48 -40.08 -45.30 -14.83
C TYR A 48 -39.90 -43.87 -15.40
N SER A 49 -40.63 -42.95 -14.78
CA SER A 49 -41.34 -41.87 -15.49
C SER A 49 -41.07 -40.46 -14.94
N ARG A 50 -40.64 -39.56 -15.83
CA ARG A 50 -40.81 -38.08 -15.85
C ARG A 50 -40.94 -37.32 -14.51
N ARG A 51 -39.99 -36.39 -14.31
CA ARG A 51 -40.29 -34.95 -14.46
C ARG A 51 -39.03 -34.17 -14.88
N PHE A 52 -39.21 -33.21 -15.78
CA PHE A 52 -38.15 -32.29 -16.23
C PHE A 52 -38.32 -30.94 -15.52
N ALA A 53 -37.21 -30.34 -15.08
CA ALA A 53 -36.97 -28.89 -15.09
C ALA A 53 -35.47 -28.63 -14.84
N SER A 54 -34.85 -27.75 -15.63
CA SER A 54 -33.46 -27.32 -15.45
C SER A 54 -33.41 -25.90 -14.89
N THR A 55 -32.69 -25.72 -13.79
CA THR A 55 -32.05 -24.49 -13.32
C THR A 55 -30.82 -24.98 -12.56
N ASP A 56 -29.62 -24.94 -13.13
CA ASP A 56 -28.80 -23.72 -13.22
C ASP A 56 -28.73 -22.95 -11.89
N SER A 57 -27.83 -23.43 -11.04
CA SER A 57 -27.04 -22.63 -10.13
C SER A 57 -25.80 -23.48 -9.84
N ALA A 58 -24.61 -22.94 -10.06
CA ALA A 58 -23.45 -23.45 -9.36
C ALA A 58 -23.77 -23.42 -7.85
N ALA A 59 -23.31 -24.43 -7.09
CA ALA A 59 -23.43 -24.35 -5.65
C ALA A 59 -22.73 -23.06 -5.19
N PRO A 60 -23.35 -22.24 -4.32
CA PRO A 60 -22.63 -21.12 -3.72
C PRO A 60 -21.41 -21.70 -3.00
N SER A 61 -20.26 -21.05 -3.18
CA SER A 61 -19.05 -21.35 -2.42
C SER A 61 -19.40 -21.42 -0.94
N VAL A 62 -18.88 -22.44 -0.24
CA VAL A 62 -18.96 -22.50 1.22
C VAL A 62 -17.99 -21.46 1.77
N GLU A 63 -18.41 -20.20 1.72
CA GLU A 63 -17.72 -19.09 2.34
C GLU A 63 -17.79 -19.27 3.85
N ASP A 64 -16.62 -19.23 4.49
CA ASP A 64 -16.48 -19.28 5.92
C ASP A 64 -17.26 -18.12 6.55
N PRO A 65 -18.25 -18.35 7.45
CA PRO A 65 -19.01 -17.27 8.07
C PRO A 65 -18.15 -16.24 8.80
N THR A 66 -16.95 -16.62 9.26
CA THR A 66 -15.98 -15.69 9.86
C THR A 66 -15.31 -14.79 8.82
N GLU A 67 -15.16 -15.25 7.58
CA GLU A 67 -14.60 -14.46 6.49
C GLU A 67 -15.59 -13.43 5.97
N HIS A 68 -16.86 -13.82 5.78
CA HIS A 68 -17.93 -12.89 5.43
C HIS A 68 -18.06 -11.77 6.48
N THR A 69 -18.14 -12.13 7.77
CA THR A 69 -18.31 -11.14 8.85
C THR A 69 -17.08 -10.24 9.07
N ALA A 70 -15.86 -10.75 8.85
CA ALA A 70 -14.66 -9.91 8.83
C ALA A 70 -14.65 -8.95 7.63
N MET A 71 -15.10 -9.41 6.45
CA MET A 71 -15.20 -8.58 5.24
C MET A 71 -16.28 -7.49 5.37
N GLU A 72 -17.44 -7.80 5.94
CA GLU A 72 -18.49 -6.80 6.24
C GLU A 72 -17.97 -5.69 7.17
N ALA A 73 -17.23 -6.05 8.22
CA ALA A 73 -16.60 -5.08 9.11
C ALA A 73 -15.57 -4.21 8.34
N MET A 74 -14.74 -4.81 7.47
CA MET A 74 -13.80 -4.04 6.63
C MET A 74 -14.53 -3.09 5.66
N GLN A 75 -15.66 -3.49 5.07
CA GLN A 75 -16.44 -2.67 4.14
C GLN A 75 -17.11 -1.48 4.83
N GLU A 76 -17.72 -1.66 6.01
CA GLU A 76 -18.25 -0.56 6.82
C GLU A 76 -17.12 0.37 7.32
N GLY A 77 -15.93 -0.16 7.58
CA GLY A 77 -14.73 0.64 7.85
C GLY A 77 -14.33 1.55 6.68
N ASN A 78 -14.31 1.01 5.46
CA ASN A 78 -14.05 1.78 4.23
C ASN A 78 -15.08 2.91 4.07
N LYS A 79 -16.37 2.58 4.22
CA LYS A 79 -17.48 3.55 4.11
C LYS A 79 -17.36 4.69 5.13
N ARG A 80 -17.02 4.39 6.38
CA ARG A 80 -16.79 5.42 7.41
C ARG A 80 -15.60 6.33 7.08
N LEU A 81 -14.56 5.77 6.48
CA LEU A 81 -13.42 6.56 6.03
C LEU A 81 -13.79 7.52 4.88
N GLU A 82 -14.66 7.09 3.95
CA GLU A 82 -15.26 7.94 2.91
C GLU A 82 -16.16 9.05 3.48
N GLU A 83 -16.90 8.76 4.55
CA GLU A 83 -17.70 9.72 5.32
C GLU A 83 -16.84 10.68 6.18
N GLY A 84 -15.54 10.44 6.30
CA GLY A 84 -14.61 11.21 7.14
C GLY A 84 -14.59 10.80 8.63
N ASP A 85 -15.37 9.79 9.02
CA ASP A 85 -15.36 9.15 10.34
C ASP A 85 -14.15 8.21 10.49
N VAL A 86 -12.94 8.78 10.57
CA VAL A 86 -11.70 8.02 10.80
C VAL A 86 -11.76 7.19 12.08
N GLN A 87 -12.47 7.71 13.10
CA GLN A 87 -12.61 7.09 14.41
C GLN A 87 -13.43 5.79 14.34
N GLY A 88 -14.61 5.84 13.71
CA GLY A 88 -15.41 4.64 13.47
C GLY A 88 -14.83 3.73 12.38
N ALA A 89 -14.09 4.27 11.41
CA ALA A 89 -13.35 3.45 10.44
C ALA A 89 -12.33 2.54 11.14
N ARG A 90 -11.52 3.11 12.06
CA ARG A 90 -10.62 2.35 12.94
C ARG A 90 -11.35 1.24 13.67
N ASP A 91 -12.49 1.54 14.30
CA ASP A 91 -13.24 0.56 15.11
C ASP A 91 -13.71 -0.65 14.29
N GLN A 92 -14.13 -0.42 13.04
CA GLN A 92 -14.58 -1.47 12.14
C GLN A 92 -13.42 -2.26 11.53
N TYR A 93 -12.27 -1.62 11.24
CA TYR A 93 -11.05 -2.34 10.86
C TYR A 93 -10.50 -3.18 12.02
N ALA A 94 -10.50 -2.66 13.25
CA ALA A 94 -10.09 -3.40 14.44
C ALA A 94 -10.98 -4.64 14.63
N LYS A 95 -12.31 -4.47 14.55
CA LYS A 95 -13.27 -5.59 14.56
C LYS A 95 -13.01 -6.61 13.44
N SER A 96 -12.67 -6.17 12.23
CA SER A 96 -12.30 -7.06 11.12
C SER A 96 -11.07 -7.91 11.46
N VAL A 97 -10.02 -7.27 12.00
CA VAL A 97 -8.79 -7.95 12.47
C VAL A 97 -9.07 -8.91 13.63
N GLU A 98 -9.95 -8.57 14.57
CA GLU A 98 -10.36 -9.45 15.68
C GLU A 98 -11.08 -10.71 15.20
N ILE A 99 -11.94 -10.60 14.17
CA ILE A 99 -12.67 -11.75 13.60
C ILE A 99 -11.71 -12.63 12.78
N LYS A 100 -10.97 -12.04 11.84
CA LYS A 100 -10.03 -12.74 10.95
C LYS A 100 -8.94 -11.77 10.47
N PRO A 101 -7.71 -11.83 11.01
CA PRO A 101 -6.60 -11.01 10.54
C PRO A 101 -6.32 -11.26 9.04
N THR A 102 -6.40 -10.20 8.23
CA THR A 102 -6.00 -10.22 6.82
C THR A 102 -5.02 -9.07 6.56
N ALA A 103 -4.17 -9.21 5.53
CA ALA A 103 -3.22 -8.16 5.18
C ALA A 103 -3.92 -6.81 4.92
N SER A 104 -5.05 -6.82 4.21
CA SER A 104 -5.86 -5.62 3.93
C SER A 104 -6.49 -5.00 5.19
N ALA A 105 -7.07 -5.80 6.08
CA ALA A 105 -7.68 -5.29 7.32
C ALA A 105 -6.62 -4.69 8.26
N CYS A 106 -5.48 -5.38 8.44
CA CYS A 106 -4.35 -4.86 9.21
C CYS A 106 -3.74 -3.60 8.56
N PHE A 107 -3.68 -3.52 7.22
CA PHE A 107 -3.21 -2.34 6.51
C PHE A 107 -4.13 -1.14 6.71
N ASN A 108 -5.44 -1.32 6.54
CA ASN A 108 -6.45 -0.28 6.71
C ASN A 108 -6.55 0.20 8.17
N LEU A 109 -6.43 -0.71 9.14
CA LEU A 109 -6.30 -0.34 10.56
C LEU A 109 -5.08 0.57 10.78
N GLY A 110 -3.92 0.20 10.22
CA GLY A 110 -2.71 1.02 10.34
C GLY A 110 -2.87 2.42 9.72
N VAL A 111 -3.57 2.52 8.59
CA VAL A 111 -3.92 3.82 7.96
C VAL A 111 -4.81 4.65 8.89
N ALA A 112 -5.86 4.06 9.46
CA ALA A 112 -6.76 4.77 10.37
C ALA A 112 -6.03 5.27 11.64
N GLU A 113 -5.21 4.41 12.28
CA GLU A 113 -4.42 4.80 13.45
C GLU A 113 -3.40 5.90 13.12
N TYR A 114 -2.78 5.86 11.95
CA TYR A 114 -1.87 6.91 11.49
C TYR A 114 -2.57 8.25 11.30
N HIS A 115 -3.78 8.27 10.74
CA HIS A 115 -4.60 9.48 10.63
C HIS A 115 -5.04 10.02 12.01
N LEU A 116 -5.26 9.13 12.99
CA LEU A 116 -5.54 9.49 14.39
C LEU A 116 -4.27 9.88 15.18
N GLN A 117 -3.09 9.84 14.56
CA GLN A 117 -1.76 10.10 15.15
C GLN A 117 -1.29 9.04 16.17
N ASN A 118 -2.01 7.92 16.27
CA ASN A 118 -1.66 6.72 17.05
C ASN A 118 -0.54 5.94 16.35
N THR A 119 0.65 6.54 16.34
CA THR A 119 1.80 6.06 15.56
C THR A 119 2.30 4.68 16.00
N PRO A 120 2.38 4.33 17.31
CA PRO A 120 2.73 2.98 17.76
C PRO A 120 1.75 1.89 17.28
N GLU A 121 0.46 2.20 17.29
CA GLU A 121 -0.63 1.32 16.87
C GLU A 121 -0.57 1.10 15.35
N ALA A 122 -0.36 2.18 14.58
CA ALA A 122 -0.13 2.11 13.13
C ALA A 122 1.08 1.23 12.75
N ILE A 123 2.20 1.39 13.46
CA ILE A 123 3.40 0.54 13.30
C ILE A 123 3.06 -0.93 13.57
N THR A 124 2.25 -1.21 14.59
CA THR A 124 1.85 -2.57 14.98
C THR A 124 0.96 -3.21 13.90
N ALA A 125 -0.05 -2.49 13.43
CA ALA A 125 -0.97 -2.98 12.40
C ALA A 125 -0.27 -3.21 11.05
N TRP A 126 0.61 -2.31 10.60
CA TRP A 126 1.38 -2.53 9.36
C TRP A 126 2.42 -3.65 9.48
N LYS A 127 2.98 -3.91 10.66
CA LYS A 127 3.81 -5.11 10.89
C LYS A 127 3.00 -6.40 10.80
N GLN A 128 1.77 -6.42 11.32
CA GLN A 128 0.87 -7.56 11.15
C GLN A 128 0.52 -7.76 9.66
N ALA A 129 0.21 -6.69 8.93
CA ALA A 129 -0.04 -6.77 7.49
C ALA A 129 1.16 -7.39 6.74
N LEU A 130 2.38 -6.96 7.04
CA LEU A 130 3.62 -7.51 6.45
C LEU A 130 3.98 -8.93 6.92
N THR A 131 3.44 -9.37 8.05
CA THR A 131 3.58 -10.77 8.51
C THR A 131 2.69 -11.71 7.69
N ILE A 132 1.54 -11.21 7.21
CA ILE A 132 0.60 -11.95 6.37
C ILE A 132 0.98 -11.86 4.89
N GLN A 133 1.38 -10.67 4.43
CA GLN A 133 1.80 -10.39 3.05
C GLN A 133 3.09 -9.54 3.05
N PRO A 134 4.28 -10.16 3.00
CA PRO A 134 5.54 -9.43 3.06
C PRO A 134 5.80 -8.57 1.82
N ASP A 135 5.31 -8.99 0.65
CA ASP A 135 5.58 -8.35 -0.65
C ASP A 135 4.63 -7.18 -0.94
N SER A 136 4.48 -6.25 0.02
CA SER A 136 3.65 -5.05 -0.11
C SER A 136 4.50 -3.77 -0.05
N PRO A 137 4.72 -3.09 -1.20
CA PRO A 137 5.41 -1.80 -1.25
C PRO A 137 4.72 -0.75 -0.37
N ASP A 138 3.39 -0.65 -0.46
CA ASP A 138 2.59 0.34 0.29
C ASP A 138 2.72 0.14 1.80
N SER A 139 2.64 -1.11 2.29
CA SER A 139 2.82 -1.44 3.71
C SER A 139 4.21 -1.04 4.19
N HIS A 140 5.25 -1.22 3.36
CA HIS A 140 6.60 -0.78 3.68
C HIS A 140 6.78 0.75 3.65
N MET A 141 6.21 1.46 2.68
CA MET A 141 6.23 2.94 2.63
C MET A 141 5.54 3.56 3.85
N ASN A 142 4.37 3.04 4.20
CA ASN A 142 3.57 3.51 5.33
C ASN A 142 4.28 3.24 6.67
N LEU A 143 4.79 2.01 6.87
CA LEU A 143 5.57 1.66 8.04
C LEU A 143 6.84 2.52 8.17
N ALA A 144 7.54 2.81 7.06
CA ALA A 144 8.67 3.74 7.07
C ALA A 144 8.26 5.17 7.45
N SER A 145 7.11 5.64 6.97
CA SER A 145 6.58 6.97 7.29
C SER A 145 6.23 7.10 8.78
N ALA A 146 5.62 6.08 9.39
CA ALA A 146 5.39 6.06 10.83
C ALA A 146 6.70 5.97 11.63
N TYR A 147 7.71 5.23 11.16
CA TYR A 147 9.04 5.24 11.78
C TYR A 147 9.77 6.60 11.71
N ILE A 148 9.42 7.48 10.78
CA ILE A 148 9.90 8.86 10.78
C ILE A 148 9.11 9.76 11.73
N LEU A 149 7.81 9.50 11.93
CA LEU A 149 6.95 10.27 12.83
C LEU A 149 6.95 9.77 14.28
N SER A 150 7.52 8.60 14.57
CA SER A 150 7.60 8.03 15.92
C SER A 150 8.41 8.94 16.86
N SER A 151 8.19 8.77 18.17
CA SER A 151 8.92 9.49 19.20
C SER A 151 9.58 8.48 20.16
N PRO A 152 10.91 8.24 20.05
CA PRO A 152 11.86 8.87 19.12
C PRO A 152 11.71 8.40 17.66
N PRO A 153 12.17 9.20 16.67
CA PRO A 153 12.21 8.77 15.26
C PRO A 153 13.24 7.66 15.02
N GLU A 154 12.90 6.67 14.19
CA GLU A 154 13.77 5.56 13.78
C GLU A 154 14.10 5.61 12.27
N PRO A 155 14.92 6.57 11.79
CA PRO A 155 15.25 6.68 10.36
C PRO A 155 15.98 5.45 9.81
N GLY A 156 16.70 4.71 10.65
CA GLY A 156 17.31 3.42 10.26
C GLY A 156 16.28 2.34 9.94
N ALA A 157 15.13 2.31 10.62
CA ALA A 157 14.04 1.40 10.31
C ALA A 157 13.30 1.84 9.04
N ALA A 158 13.05 3.14 8.88
CA ALA A 158 12.47 3.71 7.68
C ALA A 158 13.30 3.40 6.42
N ILE A 159 14.63 3.56 6.47
CA ILE A 159 15.53 3.22 5.34
C ILE A 159 15.44 1.73 4.96
N ARG A 160 15.33 0.81 5.92
CA ARG A 160 15.20 -0.63 5.62
C ARG A 160 13.91 -0.91 4.85
N HIS A 161 12.78 -0.40 5.32
CA HIS A 161 11.49 -0.64 4.67
C HIS A 161 11.39 0.08 3.31
N LEU A 162 11.89 1.31 3.17
CA LEU A 162 11.92 2.01 1.88
C LEU A 162 12.84 1.35 0.85
N LYS A 163 13.91 0.65 1.28
CA LYS A 163 14.70 -0.21 0.38
C LYS A 163 13.89 -1.42 -0.09
N GLN A 164 13.24 -2.14 0.83
CA GLN A 164 12.40 -3.28 0.48
C GLN A 164 11.25 -2.88 -0.47
N ALA A 165 10.61 -1.74 -0.22
CA ALA A 165 9.60 -1.18 -1.12
C ALA A 165 10.18 -0.89 -2.53
N LEU A 166 11.40 -0.35 -2.62
CA LEU A 166 12.06 -0.04 -3.89
C LEU A 166 12.56 -1.29 -4.64
N GLU A 167 12.83 -2.38 -3.93
CA GLU A 167 13.15 -3.68 -4.53
C GLU A 167 11.89 -4.35 -5.12
N LEU A 168 10.73 -4.22 -4.44
CA LEU A 168 9.44 -4.72 -4.91
C LEU A 168 8.83 -3.88 -6.05
N ALA A 169 8.99 -2.55 -6.00
CA ALA A 169 8.46 -1.60 -6.98
C ALA A 169 9.55 -0.61 -7.43
N PRO A 170 10.50 -1.05 -8.29
CA PRO A 170 11.66 -0.25 -8.67
C PRO A 170 11.33 0.99 -9.49
N ASP A 171 10.18 1.03 -10.17
CA ASP A 171 9.77 2.14 -11.04
C ASP A 171 8.76 3.08 -10.36
N ASP A 172 8.50 2.92 -9.06
CA ASP A 172 7.70 3.88 -8.29
C ASP A 172 8.54 5.12 -7.93
N PRO A 173 8.14 6.32 -8.37
CA PRO A 173 8.92 7.53 -8.13
C PRO A 173 8.78 8.09 -6.71
N GLU A 174 7.68 7.79 -6.00
CA GLU A 174 7.42 8.23 -4.62
C GLU A 174 8.22 7.39 -3.63
N ILE A 175 8.43 6.09 -3.89
CA ILE A 175 9.37 5.28 -3.11
C ILE A 175 10.79 5.85 -3.20
N ALA A 176 11.25 6.16 -4.42
CA ALA A 176 12.55 6.77 -4.64
C ALA A 176 12.66 8.14 -3.95
N PHE A 177 11.61 8.97 -4.02
CA PHE A 177 11.52 10.27 -3.33
C PHE A 177 11.62 10.12 -1.81
N ASN A 178 10.82 9.23 -1.23
CA ASN A 178 10.76 9.02 0.22
C ASN A 178 12.08 8.45 0.77
N LEU A 179 12.71 7.51 0.07
CA LEU A 179 14.03 7.01 0.44
C LEU A 179 15.10 8.12 0.37
N ALA A 180 15.07 8.95 -0.68
CA ALA A 180 15.97 10.10 -0.81
C ALA A 180 15.79 11.11 0.35
N ALA A 181 14.54 11.41 0.74
CA ALA A 181 14.23 12.31 1.84
C ALA A 181 14.78 11.83 3.19
N VAL A 182 14.64 10.53 3.50
CA VAL A 182 15.20 9.97 4.75
C VAL A 182 16.74 9.96 4.69
N LEU A 183 17.34 9.61 3.55
CA LEU A 183 18.79 9.64 3.35
C LEU A 183 19.35 11.07 3.48
N GLU A 184 18.70 12.07 2.90
CA GLU A 184 19.07 13.49 3.05
C GLU A 184 19.02 13.93 4.53
N SER A 185 17.95 13.56 5.25
CA SER A 185 17.78 13.91 6.67
C SER A 185 18.83 13.28 7.58
N THR A 186 19.39 12.13 7.18
CA THR A 186 20.46 11.41 7.90
C THR A 186 21.87 11.77 7.42
N GLY A 187 22.01 12.75 6.51
CA GLY A 187 23.30 13.20 5.97
C GLY A 187 23.89 12.31 4.86
N ASN A 188 23.15 11.31 4.39
CA ASN A 188 23.55 10.43 3.29
C ASN A 188 23.30 11.12 1.92
N LEU A 189 23.96 12.26 1.69
CA LEU A 189 23.64 13.17 0.58
C LEU A 189 23.87 12.57 -0.81
N ARG A 190 24.98 11.86 -1.05
CA ARG A 190 25.25 11.25 -2.37
C ARG A 190 24.23 10.15 -2.75
N PRO A 191 23.86 9.21 -1.84
CA PRO A 191 22.73 8.31 -2.07
C PRO A 191 21.39 9.04 -2.30
N ALA A 192 21.11 10.09 -1.52
CA ALA A 192 19.88 10.86 -1.66
C ALA A 192 19.77 11.55 -3.03
N LEU A 193 20.87 12.16 -3.51
CA LEU A 193 20.93 12.83 -4.81
C LEU A 193 20.51 11.88 -5.95
N LYS A 194 21.13 10.69 -6.03
CA LYS A 194 20.83 9.69 -7.06
C LYS A 194 19.37 9.24 -7.06
N LEU A 195 18.75 9.15 -5.88
CA LEU A 195 17.36 8.73 -5.73
C LEU A 195 16.38 9.86 -6.05
N TYR A 196 16.71 11.12 -5.75
CA TYR A 196 15.95 12.26 -6.25
C TYR A 196 16.06 12.39 -7.78
N GLU A 197 17.24 12.20 -8.38
CA GLU A 197 17.42 12.17 -9.84
C GLU A 197 16.59 11.06 -10.49
N LYS A 198 16.56 9.85 -9.90
CA LYS A 198 15.68 8.76 -10.32
C LYS A 198 14.19 9.15 -10.20
N SER A 199 13.79 9.76 -9.09
CA SER A 199 12.42 10.21 -8.84
C SER A 199 11.95 11.27 -9.85
N VAL A 200 12.80 12.24 -10.21
CA VAL A 200 12.56 13.20 -11.31
C VAL A 200 12.37 12.46 -12.63
N THR A 201 13.28 11.54 -12.96
CA THR A 201 13.25 10.76 -14.22
C THR A 201 11.97 9.94 -14.36
N LEU A 202 11.43 9.45 -13.25
CA LEU A 202 10.19 8.67 -13.18
C LEU A 202 8.92 9.55 -13.00
N GLY A 203 9.04 10.89 -13.01
CA GLY A 203 7.90 11.82 -13.14
C GLY A 203 7.57 12.71 -11.93
N ILE A 204 8.35 12.70 -10.85
CA ILE A 204 8.12 13.55 -9.67
C ILE A 204 8.92 14.86 -9.81
N GLU A 205 8.38 15.81 -10.57
CA GLU A 205 9.01 17.12 -10.85
C GLU A 205 9.41 17.89 -9.57
N ARG A 206 8.62 17.77 -8.49
CA ARG A 206 8.94 18.39 -7.18
C ARG A 206 10.30 17.95 -6.62
N ALA A 207 10.83 16.80 -7.03
CA ALA A 207 12.13 16.31 -6.61
C ALA A 207 13.30 17.13 -7.19
N GLU A 208 13.11 17.87 -8.29
CA GLU A 208 14.17 18.70 -8.87
C GLU A 208 14.72 19.74 -7.89
N GLN A 209 13.84 20.35 -7.08
CA GLN A 209 14.28 21.31 -6.09
C GLN A 209 15.14 20.63 -5.03
N ASN A 210 14.87 19.36 -4.72
CA ASN A 210 15.68 18.57 -3.80
C ASN A 210 17.02 18.16 -4.44
N VAL A 211 17.06 17.82 -5.73
CA VAL A 211 18.31 17.65 -6.50
C VAL A 211 19.18 18.90 -6.37
N ARG A 212 18.63 20.10 -6.67
CA ARG A 212 19.34 21.38 -6.53
C ARG A 212 19.84 21.62 -5.09
N ASN A 213 18.98 21.39 -4.09
CA ASN A 213 19.31 21.59 -2.68
C ASN A 213 20.40 20.63 -2.18
N VAL A 214 20.36 19.36 -2.56
CA VAL A 214 21.32 18.33 -2.13
C VAL A 214 22.67 18.52 -2.82
N SER A 215 22.68 18.84 -4.12
CA SER A 215 23.92 19.17 -4.84
C SER A 215 24.65 20.36 -4.23
N ALA A 216 23.93 21.43 -3.84
CA ALA A 216 24.51 22.57 -3.15
C ALA A 216 25.12 22.19 -1.78
N LYS A 217 24.50 21.27 -1.02
CA LYS A 217 25.06 20.76 0.25
C LYS A 217 26.33 19.94 0.02
N ILE A 218 26.37 19.10 -1.01
CA ILE A 218 27.55 18.29 -1.35
C ILE A 218 28.73 19.18 -1.70
N LEU A 219 28.53 20.20 -2.56
CA LEU A 219 29.58 21.16 -2.93
C LEU A 219 30.11 21.94 -1.72
N ALA A 220 29.23 22.33 -0.78
CA ALA A 220 29.63 23.00 0.46
C ALA A 220 30.48 22.09 1.36
N GLU A 221 30.13 20.81 1.49
CA GLU A 221 30.94 19.83 2.23
C GLU A 221 32.29 19.55 1.56
N GLU A 222 32.36 19.56 0.23
CA GLU A 222 33.61 19.38 -0.52
C GLU A 222 34.54 20.59 -0.32
N ALA A 223 34.01 21.81 -0.43
CA ALA A 223 34.77 23.05 -0.23
C ALA A 223 35.38 23.15 1.18
N GLN A 224 34.62 22.76 2.22
CA GLN A 224 35.12 22.70 3.61
C GLN A 224 36.30 21.73 3.73
N LYS A 225 36.15 20.49 3.22
CA LYS A 225 37.19 19.45 3.25
C LYS A 225 38.44 19.78 2.44
N THR A 226 38.35 20.70 1.48
CA THR A 226 39.52 21.23 0.76
C THR A 226 40.23 22.35 1.52
N GLY A 227 39.50 23.24 2.20
CA GLY A 227 40.08 24.31 3.02
C GLY A 227 40.85 23.78 4.22
N GLU A 228 40.25 22.82 4.95
CA GLU A 228 40.85 22.14 6.12
C GLU A 228 42.13 21.33 5.79
N LYS A 229 42.48 21.15 4.51
CA LYS A 229 43.69 20.45 4.06
C LYS A 229 44.78 21.38 3.53
N SER A 230 44.50 22.68 3.47
CA SER A 230 45.43 23.72 3.00
C SER A 230 45.99 24.59 4.13
N GLU A 231 45.60 24.30 5.38
CA GLU A 231 46.12 24.89 6.63
C GLU A 231 47.02 23.88 7.37
#